data_AF-A0A8B9YZU0-F1
#
_entry.id   AF-A0A8B9YZU0-F1
#
_cell.length_a   1.000
_cell.length_b   1.000
_cell.length_c   1.000
_cell.angle_alpha   90.00
_cell.angle_beta   90.00
_cell.angle_gamma   90.00
#
_symmetry.space_group_name_H-M   'P 1'
#
loop_
_entity.id
_entity.type
_entity.pdbx_description
1 polymer ?
#
loop_
_entity_poly.entity_id
_entity_poly.type
_entity_poly.pdbx_seq_one_letter_code
_entity_poly.pdbx_strand_id
1 'polypeptide(L)'
;MSFDDTAREPDQTFSLNRDLTGELEYPTKIARFSNVSHLSIHFPKNFGAETTKIFYIGLKGEWTEAHRHEVTICNYEASANPADHKLEQITPQTHFIS
;
A
#
# COMPACT_ATOMS: atom_id res chain seq x y z
N MET A 1 4.30 -13.71 5.42
CA MET A 1 3.63 -14.44 6.52
C MET A 1 4.44 -15.69 6.78
N SER A 2 4.83 -15.92 8.03
CA SER A 2 5.47 -17.15 8.52
C SER A 2 4.41 -18.10 9.11
N PHE A 3 4.79 -19.34 9.43
CA PHE A 3 3.86 -20.27 10.09
C PHE A 3 3.50 -19.83 11.52
N ASP A 4 4.39 -19.12 12.21
CA ASP A 4 4.11 -18.59 13.55
C ASP A 4 3.00 -17.52 13.52
N ASP A 5 2.86 -16.80 12.41
CA ASP A 5 1.81 -15.80 12.20
C ASP A 5 0.40 -16.42 12.04
N THR A 6 0.31 -17.73 11.80
CA THR A 6 -0.98 -18.43 11.54
C THR A 6 -1.89 -18.53 12.77
N ALA A 7 -1.36 -18.25 13.96
CA ALA A 7 -2.14 -18.19 15.20
C ALA A 7 -2.93 -16.88 15.35
N ARG A 8 -2.65 -15.87 14.51
CA ARG A 8 -3.35 -14.58 14.53
C ARG A 8 -4.74 -14.73 13.91
N GLU A 9 -5.64 -13.80 14.24
CA GLU A 9 -6.97 -13.76 13.64
C GLU A 9 -6.85 -13.51 12.11
N PRO A 10 -7.40 -14.41 11.27
CA PRO A 10 -7.40 -14.20 9.82
C PRO A 10 -8.46 -13.17 9.43
N ASP A 11 -8.22 -12.42 8.35
CA ASP A 11 -9.20 -11.45 7.82
C ASP A 11 -10.53 -12.11 7.44
N GLN A 12 -10.47 -13.36 6.98
CA GLN A 12 -11.64 -14.18 6.66
C GLN A 12 -11.31 -15.68 6.68
N THR A 13 -12.26 -16.48 7.20
CA THR A 13 -12.19 -17.95 7.24
C THR A 13 -13.31 -18.55 6.41
N PHE A 14 -13.02 -19.65 5.70
CA PHE A 14 -13.98 -20.40 4.91
C PHE A 14 -14.05 -21.85 5.36
N SER A 15 -15.27 -22.40 5.43
CA SER A 15 -15.48 -23.84 5.52
C SER A 15 -15.53 -24.40 4.10
N LEU A 16 -14.42 -25.01 3.68
CA LEU A 16 -14.29 -25.54 2.32
C LEU A 16 -15.08 -26.85 2.17
N ASN A 17 -15.61 -27.08 0.97
CA ASN A 17 -16.23 -28.33 0.55
C ASN A 17 -15.34 -29.01 -0.50
N ARG A 18 -15.53 -30.33 -0.67
CA ARG A 18 -14.87 -31.05 -1.76
C ARG A 18 -15.43 -30.58 -3.10
N ASP A 19 -14.54 -30.07 -3.93
CA ASP A 19 -14.86 -29.62 -5.28
C ASP A 19 -13.91 -30.30 -6.27
N LEU A 20 -14.46 -31.22 -7.07
CA LEU A 20 -13.72 -31.99 -8.06
C LEU A 20 -13.68 -31.29 -9.43
N THR A 21 -14.60 -30.36 -9.67
CA THR A 21 -14.77 -29.66 -10.96
C THR A 21 -14.21 -28.25 -10.94
N GLY A 22 -13.97 -27.66 -9.75
CA GLY A 22 -13.42 -26.31 -9.59
C GLY A 22 -14.47 -25.21 -9.80
N GLU A 23 -15.75 -25.52 -9.61
CA GLU A 23 -16.88 -24.61 -9.82
C GLU A 23 -17.26 -23.83 -8.56
N LEU A 24 -16.76 -24.25 -7.39
CA LEU A 24 -17.17 -23.70 -6.12
C LEU A 24 -16.45 -22.39 -5.81
N GLU A 25 -17.23 -21.32 -5.67
CA GLU A 25 -16.72 -19.99 -5.38
C GLU A 25 -17.01 -19.56 -3.95
N TYR A 26 -16.02 -18.92 -3.32
CA TYR A 26 -16.11 -18.41 -1.96
C TYR A 26 -16.01 -16.88 -1.96
N PRO A 27 -17.12 -16.16 -1.68
CA PRO A 27 -17.12 -14.70 -1.73
C PRO A 27 -16.31 -14.10 -0.56
N THR A 28 -15.41 -13.17 -0.90
CA THR A 28 -14.64 -12.40 0.09
C THR A 28 -15.43 -11.18 0.56
N LYS A 29 -15.10 -10.67 1.75
CA LYS A 29 -15.63 -9.41 2.26
C LYS A 29 -14.89 -8.26 1.59
N ILE A 30 -15.52 -7.57 0.65
CA ILE A 30 -14.93 -6.45 -0.12
C ILE A 30 -14.22 -5.44 0.79
N ALA A 31 -14.82 -5.08 1.93
CA ALA A 31 -14.24 -4.12 2.88
C ALA A 31 -12.88 -4.55 3.47
N ARG A 32 -12.57 -5.85 3.50
CA ARG A 32 -11.29 -6.40 3.98
C ARG A 32 -10.27 -6.61 2.85
N PHE A 33 -10.74 -6.80 1.62
CA PHE A 33 -9.92 -7.17 0.48
C PHE A 33 -9.90 -6.10 -0.65
N SER A 34 -10.20 -4.84 -0.31
CA SER A 34 -10.27 -3.74 -1.31
C SER A 34 -8.91 -3.24 -1.81
N ASN A 35 -7.84 -3.42 -1.03
CA ASN A 35 -6.50 -2.95 -1.39
C ASN A 35 -5.44 -4.01 -1.04
N VAL A 36 -5.46 -5.13 -1.77
CA VAL A 36 -4.61 -6.29 -1.50
C VAL A 36 -3.37 -6.24 -2.39
N SER A 37 -2.20 -6.07 -1.77
CA SER A 37 -0.91 -6.21 -2.45
C SER A 37 -0.24 -7.57 -2.18
N HIS A 38 -0.58 -8.20 -1.06
CA HIS A 38 -0.04 -9.49 -0.64
C HIS A 38 -1.17 -10.33 -0.07
N LEU A 39 -1.33 -11.54 -0.57
CA LEU A 39 -2.33 -12.50 -0.11
C LEU A 39 -1.62 -13.74 0.46
N SER A 40 -2.04 -14.18 1.63
CA SER A 40 -1.58 -15.44 2.24
C SER A 40 -2.80 -16.31 2.56
N ILE A 41 -2.77 -17.56 2.11
CA ILE A 41 -3.87 -18.51 2.31
C ILE A 41 -3.33 -19.69 3.10
N HIS A 42 -3.94 -19.96 4.25
CA HIS A 42 -3.53 -21.03 5.15
C HIS A 42 -4.59 -22.14 5.18
N PHE A 43 -4.16 -23.39 4.97
CA PHE A 43 -5.01 -24.58 4.95
C PHE A 43 -4.66 -25.50 6.14
N PRO A 44 -5.21 -25.26 7.34
CA PRO A 44 -4.79 -25.96 8.55
C PRO A 44 -5.29 -27.41 8.63
N LYS A 45 -6.38 -27.75 7.93
CA LYS A 45 -7.03 -29.07 7.97
C LYS A 45 -7.59 -29.42 6.59
N ASN A 46 -7.82 -30.72 6.38
CA ASN A 46 -8.43 -31.25 5.17
C ASN A 46 -9.54 -32.28 5.51
N PHE A 47 -10.07 -32.94 4.48
CA PHE A 47 -11.16 -33.90 4.58
C PHE A 47 -10.73 -35.31 5.04
N GLY A 48 -9.84 -35.40 6.03
CA GLY A 48 -9.41 -36.67 6.64
C GLY A 48 -8.31 -37.43 5.87
N ALA A 49 -7.62 -36.75 4.95
CA ALA A 49 -6.48 -37.33 4.23
C ALA A 49 -5.16 -36.94 4.91
N GLU A 50 -4.11 -37.75 4.72
CA GLU A 50 -2.78 -37.43 5.24
C GLU A 50 -2.17 -36.17 4.59
N THR A 51 -2.42 -35.98 3.29
CA THR A 51 -1.88 -34.86 2.51
C THR A 51 -3.00 -34.07 1.85
N THR A 52 -2.93 -32.74 1.96
CA THR A 52 -3.79 -31.81 1.23
C THR A 52 -3.22 -31.58 -0.17
N LYS A 53 -4.00 -31.85 -1.21
CA LYS A 53 -3.64 -31.56 -2.60
C LYS A 53 -4.56 -30.47 -3.14
N ILE A 54 -3.97 -29.38 -3.62
CA ILE A 54 -4.68 -28.26 -4.24
C ILE A 54 -4.27 -28.22 -5.70
N PHE A 55 -5.22 -28.43 -6.60
CA PHE A 55 -4.95 -28.44 -8.04
C PHE A 55 -5.07 -27.05 -8.66
N TYR A 56 -5.99 -26.22 -8.15
CA TYR A 56 -6.28 -24.91 -8.70
C TYR A 56 -6.77 -23.95 -7.62
N ILE A 57 -6.37 -22.68 -7.73
CA ILE A 57 -6.91 -21.55 -6.96
C ILE A 57 -7.20 -20.43 -7.95
N GLY A 58 -8.48 -20.11 -8.14
CA GLY A 58 -8.92 -18.98 -8.93
C GLY A 58 -9.14 -17.75 -8.04
N LEU A 59 -8.48 -16.64 -8.35
CA LEU A 59 -8.74 -15.35 -7.72
C LEU A 59 -9.53 -14.47 -8.70
N LYS A 60 -10.72 -14.05 -8.29
CA LYS A 60 -11.57 -13.14 -9.06
C LYS A 60 -11.60 -11.78 -8.40
N GLY A 61 -11.41 -10.73 -9.19
CA GLY A 61 -11.45 -9.36 -8.74
C GLY A 61 -10.99 -8.41 -9.83
N GLU A 62 -11.19 -7.13 -9.57
CA GLU A 62 -10.66 -6.06 -10.42
C GLU A 62 -9.30 -5.63 -9.88
N TRP A 63 -8.35 -5.38 -10.77
CA TRP A 63 -7.06 -4.80 -10.41
C TRP A 63 -7.03 -3.34 -10.83
N THR A 64 -6.42 -2.50 -10.00
CA THR A 64 -6.15 -1.10 -10.33
C THR A 64 -4.71 -0.80 -9.94
N GLU A 65 -4.01 -0.05 -10.80
CA GLU A 65 -2.64 0.35 -10.54
C GLU A 65 -2.58 1.24 -9.30
N ALA A 66 -1.73 0.85 -8.34
CA ALA A 66 -1.46 1.66 -7.17
C ALA A 66 -0.62 2.86 -7.60
N HIS A 67 -1.27 4.02 -7.78
CA HIS A 67 -0.59 5.29 -8.01
C HIS A 67 0.19 5.69 -6.76
N ARG A 68 1.40 5.16 -6.61
CA ARG A 68 2.39 5.71 -5.70
C ARG A 68 2.79 7.04 -6.30
N HIS A 69 2.21 8.13 -5.79
CA HIS A 69 2.76 9.45 -6.04
C HIS A 69 4.24 9.36 -5.65
N GLU A 70 5.13 9.36 -6.63
CA GLU A 70 6.54 9.61 -6.39
C GLU A 70 6.60 10.87 -5.54
N VAL A 71 7.34 10.78 -4.43
CA VAL A 71 7.51 11.81 -3.40
C VAL A 71 7.36 13.17 -4.04
N THR A 72 6.25 13.86 -3.77
CA THR A 72 6.09 15.26 -4.16
C THR A 72 7.24 15.99 -3.51
N ILE A 73 8.29 16.32 -4.28
CA ILE A 73 9.41 17.13 -3.79
C ILE A 73 8.83 18.52 -3.59
N CYS A 74 8.28 18.75 -2.40
CA CYS A 74 7.91 20.07 -1.92
C CYS A 74 9.21 20.82 -1.57
N ASN A 75 10.01 21.16 -2.59
CA ASN A 75 11.08 22.15 -2.45
C ASN A 75 10.44 23.54 -2.37
N TYR A 76 9.69 23.80 -1.31
CA TYR A 76 9.43 25.17 -0.88
C TYR A 76 10.57 25.50 0.08
N GLU A 77 11.35 26.55 -0.23
CA GLU A 77 12.49 27.09 0.55
C GLU A 77 13.92 26.59 0.24
N ALA A 78 14.14 25.76 -0.78
CA ALA A 78 15.51 25.35 -1.14
C ALA A 78 16.40 26.49 -1.72
N SER A 79 15.82 27.65 -2.01
CA SER A 79 16.52 28.84 -2.51
C SER A 79 16.08 30.09 -1.77
N ALA A 80 17.04 30.87 -1.29
CA ALA A 80 16.80 32.13 -0.59
C ALA A 80 15.93 33.08 -1.45
N ASN A 81 14.87 33.62 -0.86
CA ASN A 81 14.04 34.62 -1.53
C ASN A 81 14.82 35.94 -1.69
N PRO A 82 15.05 36.43 -2.92
CA PRO A 82 15.75 37.70 -3.14
C PRO A 82 15.02 38.90 -2.52
N ALA A 83 13.71 38.78 -2.27
CA ALA A 83 12.92 39.83 -1.62
C ALA A 83 13.25 40.01 -0.12
N ASP A 84 13.79 38.98 0.55
CA ASP A 84 14.13 39.06 1.98
C ASP A 84 15.51 39.68 2.24
N HIS A 85 16.36 39.80 1.21
CA HIS A 85 17.70 40.37 1.36
C HIS A 85 17.72 41.80 0.82
N LYS A 86 17.27 42.76 1.63
CA LYS A 86 17.39 44.19 1.32
C LYS A 86 18.86 44.61 1.48
N LEU A 87 19.51 44.93 0.37
CA LEU A 87 20.84 45.56 0.38
C LEU A 87 20.69 46.97 0.96
N GLU A 88 21.26 47.21 2.14
CA GLU A 88 21.42 48.57 2.66
C GLU A 88 22.37 49.35 1.73
N GLN A 89 21.80 50.20 0.87
CA GLN A 89 22.56 51.15 0.08
C GLN A 89 23.06 52.27 1.01
N ILE A 90 24.30 52.14 1.48
CA ILE A 90 25.01 53.24 2.13
C ILE A 90 25.32 54.28 1.06
N THR A 91 24.51 55.33 0.98
CA THR A 91 24.79 56.48 0.10
C THR A 91 25.65 57.48 0.87
N PRO A 92 26.87 57.82 0.43
CA PRO A 92 27.68 58.84 1.09
C PRO A 92 27.07 60.24 0.86
N GLN A 93 26.72 60.92 1.95
CA GLN A 93 26.16 62.28 1.90
C GLN A 93 27.24 63.30 1.51
N THR A 94 27.26 63.74 0.25
CA THR A 94 27.99 64.94 -0.17
C THR A 94 27.17 66.19 0.14
N HIS A 95 27.54 66.90 1.21
CA HIS A 95 27.04 68.25 1.48
C HIS A 95 27.75 69.26 0.58
N PHE A 96 27.00 69.92 -0.31
CA PHE A 96 27.42 71.15 -0.96
C PHE A 96 26.89 72.34 -0.15
N ILE A 97 27.79 73.24 0.24
CA ILE A 97 27.51 74.50 0.94
C ILE A 97 27.51 75.61 -0.11
N SER A 98 26.50 76.48 -0.08
CA SER A 98 26.56 77.84 -0.63
C SER A 98 26.14 78.84 0.42
#